data_AF-A0A0J7MYE9-F1
#
_entry.id   AF-A0A0J7MYE9-F1
#
_cell.length_a   1.000
_cell.length_b   1.000
_cell.length_c   1.000
_cell.angle_alpha   90.00
_cell.angle_beta   90.00
_cell.angle_gamma   90.00
#
_symmetry.space_group_name_H-M   'P 1'
#
loop_
_entity.id
_entity.type
_entity.pdbx_description
1 polymer ?
#
loop_
_entity_poly.entity_id
_entity_poly.type
_entity_poly.pdbx_seq_one_letter_code
_entity_poly.pdbx_strand_id
1 'polypeptide(L)'
;MREKKNDDDYVVQIEINSKLCKFEVDNGAHLSLMNKQTYEKIWPKKEPIWLRKRIKLYGYGKKPLQVIGATNVLVRHRQIEKLLPIVVTNETHGPNLLGRNWFAKLGITMTGIHKVSGEENNGNNILTKFPSLTLKTLEGHKGTSIHIELKDNAHPKFFKARRIPYGLQEAAMDALKSMVQQKMLTPVNQSDWAIPVLFVRKPNGKIRVVGDYKSTVNPEIRESEYPLPTIEEALATLNGGEFFSQVDLRDAYKQLCFDEETSKILTISTPGGLFNVNRLLDGIAAAPRIFQKFMATILSGIPGIQIYLDNVKIQG
;
A
#
# COMPACT_ATOMS: atom_id res chain seq x y z
N MET A 1 -2.62 26.12 -2.11
CA MET A 1 -3.97 26.71 -2.10
C MET A 1 -4.66 26.31 -0.82
N ARG A 2 -5.38 27.23 -0.16
CA ARG A 2 -6.19 26.92 1.03
C ARG A 2 -7.32 25.97 0.59
N GLU A 3 -7.33 24.75 1.11
CA GLU A 3 -8.44 23.83 0.92
C GLU A 3 -9.72 24.48 1.45
N LYS A 4 -10.74 24.53 0.59
CA LYS A 4 -12.11 24.86 0.99
C LYS A 4 -12.51 23.86 2.08
N LYS A 5 -12.86 24.37 3.26
CA LYS A 5 -13.72 23.66 4.22
C LYS A 5 -14.99 23.26 3.47
N ASN A 6 -15.10 22.00 3.07
CA ASN A 6 -16.41 21.39 2.88
C ASN A 6 -17.02 21.20 4.27
N ASP A 7 -18.26 21.64 4.44
CA ASP A 7 -19.02 21.64 5.69
C ASP A 7 -19.61 20.23 6.00
N ASP A 8 -18.91 19.17 5.59
CA ASP A 8 -19.36 17.77 5.63
C ASP A 8 -18.84 17.00 6.86
N ASP A 9 -18.51 17.70 7.95
CA ASP A 9 -18.18 17.02 9.19
C ASP A 9 -19.46 16.39 9.76
N TYR A 10 -19.54 15.05 9.77
CA TYR A 10 -20.64 14.32 10.38
C TYR A 10 -20.63 14.56 11.89
N VAL A 11 -21.46 15.49 12.34
CA VAL A 11 -21.48 15.90 13.75
C VAL A 11 -22.65 15.27 14.49
N VAL A 12 -22.38 14.77 15.70
CA VAL A 12 -23.38 14.29 16.66
C VAL A 12 -23.32 15.12 17.95
N GLN A 13 -24.50 15.40 18.52
CA GLN A 13 -24.62 15.98 19.86
C GLN A 13 -24.69 14.85 20.88
N ILE A 14 -23.77 14.86 21.84
CA ILE A 14 -23.65 13.85 22.89
C ILE A 14 -23.63 14.55 24.25
N GLU A 15 -24.45 14.07 25.18
CA GLU A 15 -24.45 14.59 26.54
C GLU A 15 -23.33 13.91 27.36
N ILE A 16 -22.42 14.72 27.90
CA ILE A 16 -21.29 14.29 28.72
C ILE A 16 -21.44 14.91 30.11
N ASN A 17 -21.60 14.09 31.15
CA ASN A 17 -21.81 14.55 32.53
C ASN A 17 -22.87 15.67 32.62
N SER A 18 -24.01 15.45 31.98
CA SER A 18 -25.12 16.42 31.93
C SER A 18 -24.88 17.70 31.13
N LYS A 19 -23.85 17.74 30.27
CA LYS A 19 -23.59 18.85 29.34
C LYS A 19 -23.58 18.37 27.90
N LEU A 20 -24.40 19.01 27.07
CA LEU A 20 -24.45 18.71 25.64
C LEU A 20 -23.18 19.20 24.94
N CYS A 21 -22.52 18.29 24.23
CA CYS A 21 -21.25 18.52 23.58
C CYS A 21 -21.32 18.10 22.11
N LYS A 22 -20.75 18.94 21.24
CA LYS A 22 -20.61 18.67 19.81
C LYS A 22 -19.41 17.74 19.57
N PHE A 23 -19.63 16.62 18.89
CA PHE A 23 -18.59 15.67 18.49
C PHE A 23 -18.63 15.42 16.98
N GLU A 24 -17.47 15.41 16.34
CA GLU A 24 -17.31 14.95 14.95
C GLU A 24 -17.07 13.45 14.93
N VAL A 25 -17.80 12.73 14.09
CA VAL A 25 -17.67 11.28 13.93
C VAL A 25 -16.42 10.97 13.13
N ASP A 26 -15.42 10.38 13.78
CA ASP A 26 -14.14 10.05 13.15
C ASP A 26 -13.88 8.54 13.25
N ASN A 27 -14.04 7.84 12.12
CA ASN A 27 -13.77 6.41 12.02
C ASN A 27 -12.25 6.08 11.97
N GLY A 28 -11.40 7.05 11.65
CA GLY A 28 -9.95 6.97 11.73
C GLY A 28 -9.45 7.05 13.17
N ALA A 29 -10.18 7.76 14.04
CA ALA A 29 -9.89 7.83 15.46
C ALA A 29 -10.20 6.51 16.19
N HIS A 30 -9.18 5.91 16.81
CA HIS A 30 -9.37 4.73 17.66
C HIS A 30 -10.09 5.08 18.97
N LEU A 31 -9.79 6.25 19.54
CA LEU A 31 -10.31 6.73 20.82
C LEU A 31 -11.11 8.01 20.62
N SER A 32 -12.18 8.16 21.38
CA SER A 32 -12.91 9.42 21.49
C SER A 32 -12.06 10.45 22.24
N LEU A 33 -11.97 11.65 21.67
CA LEU A 33 -11.15 12.76 22.16
C LEU A 33 -12.01 13.96 22.54
N MET A 34 -11.63 14.62 23.63
CA MET A 34 -12.23 15.88 24.07
C MET A 34 -11.15 16.97 24.05
N ASN A 35 -11.48 18.11 23.47
CA ASN A 35 -10.59 19.27 23.46
C ASN A 35 -10.58 19.98 24.83
N LYS A 36 -9.60 20.85 25.05
CA LYS A 36 -9.42 21.58 26.30
C LYS A 36 -10.62 22.47 26.64
N GLN A 37 -11.17 23.14 25.63
CA GLN A 37 -12.30 24.07 25.82
C GLN A 37 -13.56 23.35 26.36
N THR A 38 -13.85 22.15 25.84
CA THR A 38 -14.98 21.32 26.28
C THR A 38 -14.71 20.74 27.66
N TYR A 39 -13.47 20.32 27.92
CA TYR A 39 -13.03 19.87 29.23
C TYR A 39 -13.23 20.94 30.32
N GLU A 40 -12.78 22.17 30.09
CA GLU A 40 -12.93 23.29 31.03
C GLU A 40 -14.40 23.65 31.27
N LYS A 41 -15.25 23.49 30.25
CA LYS A 41 -16.70 23.64 30.40
C LYS A 41 -17.29 22.55 31.28
N ILE A 42 -16.87 21.29 31.15
CA ILE A 42 -17.41 20.18 31.94
C ILE A 42 -16.90 20.22 33.39
N TRP A 43 -15.63 20.55 33.60
CA TRP A 43 -14.97 20.60 34.90
C TRP A 43 -14.39 21.98 35.24
N PRO A 44 -15.24 23.00 35.46
CA PRO A 44 -14.76 24.38 35.66
C PRO A 44 -14.04 24.61 37.00
N LYS A 45 -14.26 23.73 37.99
CA LYS A 45 -13.78 23.93 39.38
C LYS A 45 -13.05 22.73 39.97
N LYS A 46 -13.27 21.52 39.47
CA LYS A 46 -12.73 20.28 40.04
C LYS A 46 -12.38 19.30 38.93
N GLU A 47 -11.11 18.88 38.88
CA GLU A 47 -10.65 17.91 37.90
C GLU A 47 -11.35 16.55 38.05
N PRO A 48 -11.50 15.79 36.95
CA PRO A 48 -11.96 14.42 37.02
C PRO A 48 -10.91 13.49 37.63
N ILE A 49 -11.35 12.29 38.02
CA ILE A 49 -10.42 11.22 38.39
C ILE A 49 -9.75 10.72 37.10
N TRP A 50 -8.44 10.95 37.00
CA TRP A 50 -7.65 10.52 35.86
C TRP A 50 -7.30 9.04 35.97
N LEU A 51 -7.73 8.24 34.99
CA LEU A 51 -7.36 6.82 34.87
C LEU A 51 -5.92 6.66 34.40
N ARG A 52 -5.46 7.55 33.52
CA ARG A 52 -4.10 7.52 32.96
C ARG A 52 -3.69 8.91 32.47
N LYS A 53 -2.58 9.44 32.97
CA LYS A 53 -2.03 10.75 32.54
C LYS A 53 -0.99 10.64 31.41
N ARG A 54 -0.36 9.48 31.23
CA ARG A 54 0.66 9.24 30.19
C ARG A 54 0.08 8.40 29.05
N ILE A 55 -0.43 9.08 28.02
CA ILE A 55 -0.97 8.46 26.81
C ILE A 55 -0.26 9.10 25.62
N LYS A 56 0.38 8.27 24.78
CA LYS A 56 0.98 8.74 23.52
C LYS A 56 -0.04 8.52 22.41
N LEU A 57 -0.55 9.61 21.85
CA LEU A 57 -1.40 9.60 20.67
C LEU A 57 -0.71 10.34 19.54
N TYR A 58 -0.95 9.89 18.31
CA TYR A 58 -0.41 10.50 17.10
C TYR A 58 -1.58 10.84 16.19
N GLY A 59 -1.57 12.06 15.65
CA GLY A 59 -2.49 12.44 14.57
C GLY A 59 -2.07 11.81 13.23
N TYR A 60 -2.87 12.04 12.19
CA TYR A 60 -2.69 11.48 10.84
C TYR A 60 -1.26 11.66 10.28
N GLY A 61 -0.65 12.84 10.48
CA GLY A 61 0.72 13.14 10.05
C GLY A 61 1.84 12.62 10.98
N LYS A 62 1.57 11.63 11.86
CA LYS A 62 2.49 11.15 12.92
C LYS A 62 2.98 12.22 13.91
N LYS A 63 2.32 13.38 13.95
CA LYS A 63 2.58 14.41 14.95
C LYS A 63 2.00 13.97 16.30
N PRO A 64 2.77 14.04 17.40
CA PRO A 64 2.28 13.69 18.71
C PRO A 64 1.21 14.70 19.17
N LEU A 65 0.09 14.19 19.69
CA LEU A 65 -0.95 15.01 20.31
C LEU A 65 -0.59 15.27 21.78
N GLN A 66 -0.80 16.51 22.23
CA GLN A 66 -0.65 16.85 23.64
C GLN A 66 -1.87 16.38 24.42
N VAL A 67 -1.68 15.39 25.31
CA VAL A 67 -2.74 14.77 26.10
C VAL A 67 -2.65 15.19 27.56
N ILE A 68 -3.77 15.62 28.14
CA ILE A 68 -3.91 15.93 29.58
C ILE A 68 -4.10 14.62 30.38
N GLY A 69 -4.96 13.73 29.87
CA GLY A 69 -5.18 12.41 30.45
C GLY A 69 -6.43 11.72 29.91
N ALA A 70 -6.69 10.49 30.36
CA ALA A 70 -7.95 9.80 30.14
C ALA A 70 -8.76 9.70 31.42
N THR A 71 -10.07 9.85 31.30
CA THR A 71 -11.04 9.70 32.39
C THR A 71 -12.31 9.02 31.87
N ASN A 72 -13.15 8.55 32.79
CA ASN A 72 -14.48 8.06 32.47
C ASN A 72 -15.49 9.20 32.58
N VAL A 73 -16.42 9.24 31.64
CA VAL A 73 -17.53 10.19 31.63
C VAL A 73 -18.85 9.46 31.48
N LEU A 74 -19.90 9.98 32.11
CA LEU A 74 -21.25 9.52 31.87
C LEU A 74 -21.69 10.08 30.51
N VAL A 75 -21.90 9.18 29.56
CA VAL A 75 -22.29 9.50 28.19
C VAL A 75 -23.74 9.13 28.00
N ARG A 76 -24.56 10.11 27.59
CA ARG A 76 -25.94 9.87 27.16
C ARG A 76 -26.10 10.27 25.69
N HIS A 77 -26.62 9.33 24.91
CA HIS A 77 -26.94 9.52 23.50
C HIS A 77 -28.17 8.69 23.14
N ARG A 78 -29.24 9.35 22.67
CA ARG A 78 -30.56 8.73 22.46
C ARG A 78 -31.06 8.07 23.76
N GLN A 79 -31.46 6.80 23.71
CA GLN A 79 -31.92 6.03 24.87
C GLN A 79 -30.79 5.28 25.60
N ILE A 80 -29.52 5.52 25.23
CA ILE A 80 -28.36 4.82 25.82
C ILE A 80 -27.64 5.76 26.79
N GLU A 81 -27.42 5.28 28.01
CA GLU A 81 -26.59 5.93 29.02
C GLU A 81 -25.51 4.94 29.49
N LYS A 82 -24.23 5.32 29.36
CA LYS A 82 -23.10 4.47 29.74
C LYS A 82 -21.92 5.29 30.27
N LEU A 83 -21.20 4.71 31.21
CA LEU A 83 -19.91 5.24 31.67
C LEU A 83 -18.80 4.79 30.70
N LEU A 84 -18.19 5.73 29.98
CA LEU A 84 -17.23 5.43 28.91
C LEU A 84 -15.91 6.23 29.03
N PRO A 85 -14.77 5.66 28.60
CA PRO A 85 -13.49 6.35 28.66
C PRO A 85 -13.35 7.37 27.52
N ILE A 86 -12.90 8.58 27.86
CA ILE A 86 -12.54 9.65 26.92
C ILE A 86 -11.12 10.15 27.20
N VAL A 87 -10.40 10.56 26.16
CA VAL A 87 -9.09 11.19 26.28
C VAL A 87 -9.22 12.69 26.12
N VAL A 88 -8.67 13.46 27.06
CA VAL A 88 -8.66 14.92 27.02
C VAL A 88 -7.33 15.40 26.43
N THR A 89 -7.39 16.22 25.40
CA THR A 89 -6.23 16.85 24.75
C THR A 89 -6.07 18.31 25.20
N ASN A 90 -4.86 18.85 25.07
CA ASN A 90 -4.56 20.26 25.36
C ASN A 90 -4.91 21.18 24.17
N GLU A 91 -5.60 20.66 23.14
CA GLU A 91 -6.00 21.42 21.96
C GLU A 91 -7.15 22.37 22.28
N THR A 92 -7.03 23.65 21.89
CA THR A 92 -8.03 24.69 22.18
C THR A 92 -8.99 24.96 21.01
N HIS A 93 -8.59 24.64 19.78
CA HIS A 93 -9.35 24.96 18.56
C HIS A 93 -9.71 23.72 17.71
N GLY A 94 -9.30 22.53 18.12
CA GLY A 94 -9.65 21.28 17.45
C GLY A 94 -11.04 20.78 17.88
N PRO A 95 -11.74 20.00 17.04
CA PRO A 95 -13.04 19.43 17.39
C PRO A 95 -12.93 18.33 18.45
N ASN A 96 -14.04 18.02 19.13
CA ASN A 96 -14.13 16.78 19.89
C ASN A 96 -14.37 15.64 18.89
N LEU A 97 -13.66 14.52 19.03
CA LEU A 97 -13.76 13.40 18.11
C LEU A 97 -14.49 12.25 18.77
N LEU A 98 -15.51 11.73 18.10
CA LEU A 98 -16.15 10.48 18.45
C LEU A 98 -15.42 9.35 17.73
N GLY A 99 -14.59 8.62 18.49
CA GLY A 99 -13.80 7.52 17.99
C GLY A 99 -14.51 6.18 18.08
N ARG A 100 -13.94 5.18 17.38
CA ARG A 100 -14.50 3.83 17.26
C ARG A 100 -14.74 3.12 18.60
N ASN A 101 -14.01 3.48 19.66
CA ASN A 101 -14.20 2.91 21.01
C ASN A 101 -15.61 3.14 21.59
N TRP A 102 -16.36 4.12 21.10
CA TRP A 102 -17.71 4.44 21.56
C TRP A 102 -18.82 3.94 20.62
N PHE A 103 -18.52 3.64 19.35
CA PHE A 103 -19.53 3.37 18.33
C PHE A 103 -20.50 2.25 18.72
N ALA A 104 -19.99 1.03 18.90
CA ALA A 104 -20.82 -0.13 19.29
C ALA A 104 -21.53 0.09 20.64
N LYS A 105 -20.89 0.82 21.57
CA LYS A 105 -21.43 1.04 22.91
C LYS A 105 -22.62 1.99 22.90
N LEU A 106 -22.63 2.97 21.99
CA LEU A 106 -23.69 3.96 21.81
C LEU A 106 -24.68 3.57 20.70
N GLY A 107 -24.63 2.33 20.20
CA GLY A 107 -25.51 1.87 19.12
C GLY A 107 -25.29 2.62 17.80
N ILE A 108 -24.11 3.21 17.62
CA ILE A 108 -23.73 3.90 16.39
C ILE A 108 -23.17 2.84 15.45
N THR A 109 -23.96 2.48 14.46
CA THR A 109 -23.55 1.62 13.36
C THR A 109 -23.14 2.51 12.19
N MET A 110 -21.95 2.28 11.66
CA MET A 110 -21.58 2.86 10.38
C MET A 110 -22.35 2.13 9.29
N THR A 111 -23.47 2.70 8.87
CA THR A 111 -24.16 2.29 7.65
C THR A 111 -23.55 3.09 6.50
N GLY A 112 -23.27 2.44 5.36
CA GLY A 112 -22.52 3.07 4.26
C GLY A 112 -21.01 2.83 4.28
N ILE A 113 -20.48 1.97 5.17
CA ILE A 113 -19.33 1.18 4.71
C ILE A 113 -19.88 0.34 3.57
N HIS A 114 -19.55 0.66 2.32
CA HIS A 114 -19.66 -0.27 1.20
C HIS A 114 -18.66 -1.42 1.43
N LYS A 115 -18.81 -2.13 2.55
CA LYS A 115 -18.32 -3.48 2.68
C LYS A 115 -19.33 -4.27 1.88
N VAL A 116 -18.89 -4.80 0.76
CA VAL A 116 -19.61 -5.89 0.11
C VAL A 116 -19.59 -7.07 1.10
N SER A 117 -20.50 -7.08 2.06
CA SER A 117 -21.10 -8.33 2.50
C SER A 117 -21.87 -8.81 1.28
N GLY A 118 -21.49 -9.98 0.75
CA GLY A 118 -22.15 -10.59 -0.38
C GLY A 118 -23.60 -10.89 -0.03
N GLU A 119 -24.46 -9.89 -0.18
CA GLU A 119 -25.76 -10.17 -0.76
C GLU A 119 -25.47 -10.41 -2.24
N GLU A 120 -25.83 -11.60 -2.69
CA GLU A 120 -25.83 -11.99 -4.09
C GLU A 120 -26.75 -11.03 -4.85
N ASN A 121 -26.21 -9.87 -5.21
CA ASN A 121 -26.81 -9.07 -6.26
C ASN A 121 -26.72 -9.93 -7.53
N ASN A 122 -27.88 -10.42 -7.95
CA ASN A 122 -28.16 -11.18 -9.17
C ASN A 122 -27.87 -10.39 -10.46
N GLY A 123 -26.71 -9.72 -10.53
CA GLY A 123 -26.26 -8.94 -11.67
C GLY A 123 -24.73 -8.98 -11.77
N ASN A 124 -24.22 -9.93 -12.56
CA ASN A 124 -22.87 -9.96 -13.11
C ASN A 124 -21.72 -9.75 -12.10
N ASN A 125 -21.43 -10.77 -11.29
CA ASN A 125 -20.14 -10.82 -10.58
C ASN A 125 -19.00 -10.82 -11.62
N ILE A 126 -18.20 -9.74 -11.65
CA ILE A 126 -17.09 -9.60 -12.59
C ILE A 126 -16.10 -10.78 -12.52
N LEU A 127 -15.99 -11.43 -11.36
CA LEU A 127 -15.13 -12.60 -11.15
C LEU A 127 -15.71 -13.87 -11.78
N THR A 128 -17.04 -13.99 -11.90
CA THR A 128 -17.67 -15.09 -12.65
C THR A 128 -17.59 -14.85 -14.15
N LYS A 129 -17.66 -13.57 -14.58
CA LYS A 129 -17.48 -13.19 -15.99
C LYS A 129 -16.03 -13.36 -16.46
N PHE A 130 -15.06 -13.12 -15.58
CA PHE A 130 -13.62 -13.22 -15.89
C PHE A 130 -12.90 -14.13 -14.87
N PRO A 131 -13.16 -15.44 -14.89
CA PRO A 131 -12.58 -16.39 -13.92
C PRO A 131 -11.05 -16.43 -14.00
N SER A 132 -10.48 -16.14 -15.17
CA SER A 132 -9.03 -16.05 -15.38
C SER A 132 -8.34 -14.96 -14.54
N LEU A 133 -9.06 -13.94 -14.05
CA LEU A 133 -8.51 -12.90 -13.17
C LEU A 133 -8.24 -13.41 -11.75
N THR A 134 -8.74 -14.60 -11.38
CA THR A 134 -8.58 -15.20 -10.04
C THR A 134 -7.50 -16.29 -9.99
N LEU A 135 -6.76 -16.49 -11.09
CA LEU A 135 -5.75 -17.55 -11.17
C LEU A 135 -4.67 -17.37 -10.10
N LYS A 136 -4.39 -18.46 -9.37
CA LYS A 136 -3.38 -18.47 -8.28
C LYS A 136 -1.95 -18.42 -8.82
N THR A 137 -1.76 -18.81 -10.08
CA THR A 137 -0.46 -18.98 -10.75
C THR A 137 -0.20 -17.86 -11.74
N LEU A 138 1.01 -17.30 -11.69
CA LEU A 138 1.50 -16.34 -12.68
C LEU A 138 1.93 -17.13 -13.93
N GLU A 139 1.02 -17.38 -14.86
CA GLU A 139 1.39 -17.95 -16.16
C GLU A 139 2.32 -17.00 -16.95
N GLY A 140 2.29 -15.70 -16.61
CA GLY A 140 2.99 -14.65 -17.33
C GLY A 140 2.15 -14.09 -18.46
N HIS A 141 2.54 -12.91 -18.92
CA HIS A 141 1.99 -12.29 -20.11
C HIS A 141 2.31 -13.15 -21.34
N LYS A 142 1.31 -13.36 -22.21
CA LYS A 142 1.42 -14.19 -23.42
C LYS A 142 1.84 -13.43 -24.68
N GLY A 143 2.00 -12.11 -24.61
CA GLY A 143 2.48 -11.31 -25.75
C GLY A 143 4.00 -11.12 -25.74
N THR A 144 4.46 -10.09 -26.46
CA THR A 144 5.88 -9.86 -26.78
C THR A 144 6.78 -9.82 -25.55
N SER A 145 7.89 -10.55 -25.62
CA SER A 145 8.95 -10.50 -24.62
C SER A 145 9.60 -9.11 -24.55
N ILE A 146 10.01 -8.72 -23.34
CA ILE A 146 10.79 -7.51 -23.13
C ILE A 146 12.23 -7.76 -23.56
N HIS A 147 12.78 -6.79 -24.28
CA HIS A 147 14.21 -6.64 -24.52
C HIS A 147 14.76 -5.46 -23.71
N ILE A 148 15.94 -5.62 -23.10
CA ILE A 148 16.69 -4.51 -22.48
C ILE A 148 17.96 -4.29 -23.28
N GLU A 149 18.05 -3.13 -23.92
CA GLU A 149 19.26 -2.71 -24.61
C GLU A 149 20.33 -2.25 -23.62
N LEU A 150 21.57 -2.66 -23.89
CA LEU A 150 22.76 -2.15 -23.23
C LEU A 150 23.39 -1.02 -24.05
N LYS A 151 24.26 -0.24 -23.43
CA LYS A 151 25.13 0.74 -24.10
C LYS A 151 26.10 0.03 -25.04
N ASP A 152 26.54 0.69 -26.11
CA ASP A 152 27.39 0.06 -27.14
C ASP A 152 28.75 -0.43 -26.61
N ASN A 153 29.23 0.17 -25.52
CA ASN A 153 30.46 -0.19 -24.83
C ASN A 153 30.20 -0.93 -23.50
N ALA A 154 29.03 -1.54 -23.33
CA ALA A 154 28.72 -2.27 -22.11
C ALA A 154 29.66 -3.47 -21.96
N HIS A 155 30.14 -3.67 -20.74
CA HIS A 155 31.03 -4.78 -20.39
C HIS A 155 30.39 -5.67 -19.34
N PRO A 156 30.41 -7.01 -19.52
CA PRO A 156 29.88 -7.93 -18.54
C PRO A 156 30.56 -7.78 -17.17
N LYS A 157 29.74 -7.74 -16.13
CA LYS A 157 30.21 -7.72 -14.74
C LYS A 157 29.79 -8.99 -14.03
N PHE A 158 30.79 -9.76 -13.61
CA PHE A 158 30.60 -10.99 -12.86
C PHE A 158 30.92 -10.78 -11.38
N PHE A 159 29.91 -10.82 -10.51
CA PHE A 159 30.10 -10.82 -9.07
C PHE A 159 29.76 -12.18 -8.46
N LYS A 160 30.60 -12.62 -7.52
CA LYS A 160 30.35 -13.84 -6.74
C LYS A 160 29.12 -13.69 -5.85
N ALA A 161 28.44 -14.81 -5.61
CA ALA A 161 27.34 -14.89 -4.67
C ALA A 161 27.73 -14.37 -3.27
N ARG A 162 26.80 -13.62 -2.65
CA ARG A 162 26.96 -13.19 -1.26
C ARG A 162 26.68 -14.33 -0.30
N ARG A 163 27.36 -14.32 0.84
CA ARG A 163 27.09 -15.28 1.93
C ARG A 163 25.68 -15.07 2.47
N ILE A 164 24.97 -16.17 2.69
CA ILE A 164 23.66 -16.17 3.36
C ILE A 164 23.88 -16.45 4.84
N PRO A 165 23.31 -15.65 5.77
CA PRO A 165 23.32 -15.96 7.19
C PRO A 165 22.75 -17.36 7.44
N TYR A 166 23.38 -18.16 8.32
CA TYR A 166 23.03 -19.57 8.54
C TYR A 166 21.52 -19.79 8.76
N GLY A 167 20.87 -18.96 9.59
CA GLY A 167 19.44 -19.08 9.87
C GLY A 167 18.49 -18.76 8.71
N LEU A 168 19.00 -18.30 7.55
CA LEU A 168 18.22 -18.03 6.34
C LEU A 168 18.53 -18.99 5.18
N GLN A 169 19.51 -19.87 5.32
CA GLN A 169 19.99 -20.69 4.20
C GLN A 169 18.89 -21.58 3.61
N GLU A 170 18.21 -22.36 4.44
CA GLU A 170 17.14 -23.26 4.01
C GLU A 170 16.02 -22.49 3.31
N ALA A 171 15.47 -21.46 3.96
CA ALA A 171 14.40 -20.64 3.41
C ALA A 171 14.80 -19.90 2.12
N ALA A 172 16.08 -19.52 1.99
CA ALA A 172 16.61 -18.91 0.77
C ALA A 172 16.70 -19.91 -0.38
N MET A 173 17.16 -21.13 -0.12
CA MET A 173 17.22 -22.19 -1.13
C MET A 173 15.82 -22.60 -1.59
N ASP A 174 14.85 -22.68 -0.67
CA ASP A 174 13.46 -22.99 -1.02
C ASP A 174 12.80 -21.88 -1.85
N ALA A 175 13.12 -20.62 -1.58
CA ALA A 175 12.68 -19.51 -2.42
C ALA A 175 13.24 -19.62 -3.85
N LEU A 176 14.52 -19.96 -4.02
CA LEU A 176 15.12 -20.18 -5.35
C LEU A 176 14.47 -21.36 -6.07
N LYS A 177 14.30 -22.51 -5.39
CA LYS A 177 13.60 -23.68 -5.96
C LYS A 177 12.20 -23.31 -6.43
N SER A 178 11.44 -22.57 -5.62
CA SER A 178 10.10 -22.11 -5.97
C SER A 178 10.10 -21.20 -7.20
N MET A 179 11.07 -20.28 -7.31
CA MET A 179 11.21 -19.41 -8.48
C MET A 179 11.58 -20.20 -9.76
N VAL A 180 12.40 -21.25 -9.65
CA VAL A 180 12.70 -22.17 -10.77
C VAL A 180 11.45 -22.94 -11.18
N GLN A 181 10.69 -23.50 -10.22
CA GLN A 181 9.43 -24.21 -10.50
C GLN A 181 8.40 -23.31 -11.20
N GLN A 182 8.38 -22.01 -10.86
CA GLN A 182 7.53 -21.00 -11.49
C GLN A 182 8.09 -20.48 -12.83
N LYS A 183 9.19 -21.05 -13.32
CA LYS A 183 9.91 -20.63 -14.54
C LYS A 183 10.35 -19.16 -14.51
N MET A 184 10.48 -18.57 -13.32
CA MET A 184 11.03 -17.22 -13.17
C MET A 184 12.55 -17.22 -13.34
N LEU A 185 13.18 -18.35 -13.01
CA LEU A 185 14.62 -18.56 -13.07
C LEU A 185 14.91 -19.83 -13.87
N THR A 186 15.98 -19.78 -14.68
CA THR A 186 16.51 -20.96 -15.38
C THR A 186 17.94 -21.22 -14.88
N PRO A 187 18.26 -22.41 -14.32
CA PRO A 187 19.61 -22.73 -13.89
C PRO A 187 20.58 -22.76 -15.07
N VAL A 188 21.78 -22.21 -14.89
CA VAL A 188 22.85 -22.24 -15.89
C VAL A 188 24.19 -22.56 -15.25
N ASN A 189 25.11 -23.12 -16.04
CA ASN A 189 26.44 -23.48 -15.56
C ASN A 189 27.46 -22.36 -15.72
N GLN A 190 27.22 -21.45 -16.67
CA GLN A 190 28.14 -20.39 -17.07
C GLN A 190 27.35 -19.15 -17.45
N SER A 191 27.96 -17.98 -17.23
CA SER A 191 27.43 -16.69 -17.64
C SER A 191 28.53 -15.64 -17.61
N ASP A 192 28.50 -14.70 -18.54
CA ASP A 192 29.38 -13.53 -18.55
C ASP A 192 28.95 -12.48 -17.50
N TRP A 193 27.64 -12.43 -17.22
CA TRP A 193 27.04 -11.57 -16.21
C TRP A 193 26.72 -12.36 -14.94
N ALA A 194 26.96 -11.76 -13.77
CA ALA A 194 26.53 -12.36 -12.51
C ALA A 194 26.16 -11.28 -11.49
N ILE A 195 24.87 -11.18 -11.23
CA ILE A 195 24.27 -10.21 -10.34
C ILE A 195 24.16 -10.83 -8.94
N PRO A 196 24.89 -10.31 -7.94
CA PRO A 196 24.88 -10.91 -6.62
C PRO A 196 23.53 -10.62 -5.95
N VAL A 197 22.97 -11.62 -5.27
CA VAL A 197 21.66 -11.50 -4.62
C VAL A 197 21.74 -11.28 -3.12
N LEU A 198 20.70 -10.64 -2.59
CA LEU A 198 20.38 -10.50 -1.18
C LEU A 198 19.06 -11.22 -0.89
N PHE A 199 18.98 -11.87 0.27
CA PHE A 199 17.78 -12.54 0.74
C PHE A 199 17.19 -11.77 1.91
N VAL A 200 15.97 -11.26 1.73
CA VAL A 200 15.29 -10.41 2.71
C VAL A 200 14.03 -11.10 3.21
N ARG A 201 13.87 -11.21 4.52
CA ARG A 201 12.65 -11.76 5.12
C ARG A 201 11.52 -10.74 5.06
N LYS A 202 10.39 -11.12 4.47
CA LYS A 202 9.15 -10.34 4.49
C LYS A 202 8.46 -10.48 5.86
N PRO A 203 7.58 -9.53 6.25
CA PRO A 203 6.79 -9.65 7.48
C PRO A 203 5.95 -10.93 7.58
N ASN A 204 5.51 -11.48 6.44
CA ASN A 204 4.78 -12.75 6.36
C ASN A 204 5.68 -13.99 6.45
N GLY A 205 6.97 -13.83 6.80
CA GLY A 205 7.93 -14.93 6.96
C GLY A 205 8.59 -15.42 5.67
N LYS A 206 8.03 -15.11 4.49
CA LYS A 206 8.60 -15.53 3.19
C LYS A 206 9.91 -14.79 2.88
N ILE A 207 10.78 -15.43 2.11
CA ILE A 207 12.03 -14.81 1.62
C ILE A 207 11.79 -14.10 0.28
N ARG A 208 12.31 -12.89 0.16
CA ARG A 208 12.42 -12.14 -1.08
C ARG A 208 13.86 -12.20 -1.58
N VAL A 209 14.05 -12.69 -2.80
CA VAL A 209 15.33 -12.66 -3.52
C VAL A 209 15.43 -11.31 -4.23
N VAL A 210 16.50 -10.56 -3.96
CA VAL A 210 16.72 -9.21 -4.49
C VAL A 210 18.09 -9.16 -5.16
N GLY A 211 18.14 -8.89 -6.46
CA GLY A 211 19.40 -8.69 -7.17
C GLY A 211 19.98 -7.30 -6.91
N ASP A 212 21.30 -7.19 -6.76
CA ASP A 212 22.00 -5.90 -6.77
C ASP A 212 22.26 -5.43 -8.21
N TYR A 213 21.18 -5.03 -8.90
CA TYR A 213 21.26 -4.53 -10.27
C TYR A 213 22.01 -3.19 -10.37
N LYS A 214 22.02 -2.40 -9.27
CA LYS A 214 22.65 -1.07 -9.22
C LYS A 214 24.16 -1.13 -9.44
N SER A 215 24.82 -2.09 -8.79
CA SER A 215 26.28 -2.24 -8.87
C SER A 215 26.72 -3.01 -10.12
N THR A 216 25.78 -3.55 -10.90
CA THR A 216 26.04 -4.51 -11.97
C THR A 216 25.55 -3.98 -13.32
N VAL A 217 24.33 -4.35 -13.72
CA VAL A 217 23.78 -4.11 -15.06
C VAL A 217 23.19 -2.71 -15.21
N ASN A 218 22.61 -2.10 -14.17
CA ASN A 218 21.92 -0.81 -14.31
C ASN A 218 22.80 0.31 -14.92
N PRO A 219 24.09 0.46 -14.57
CA PRO A 219 24.97 1.46 -15.22
C PRO A 219 25.20 1.21 -16.71
N GLU A 220 25.01 -0.04 -17.16
CA GLU A 220 25.29 -0.51 -18.52
C GLU A 220 24.03 -0.52 -19.39
N ILE A 221 22.84 -0.43 -18.79
CA ILE A 221 21.57 -0.32 -19.50
C ILE A 221 21.49 1.02 -20.23
N ARG A 222 21.05 0.98 -21.50
CA ARG A 222 20.72 2.18 -22.27
C ARG A 222 19.44 2.79 -21.69
N GLU A 223 19.47 4.08 -21.40
CA GLU A 223 18.30 4.75 -20.82
C GLU A 223 17.11 4.70 -21.79
N SER A 224 15.94 4.31 -21.27
CA SER A 224 14.69 4.36 -22.01
C SER A 224 14.05 5.72 -21.83
N GLU A 225 13.71 6.40 -22.92
CA GLU A 225 13.12 7.74 -22.91
C GLU A 225 11.60 7.75 -22.66
N TYR A 226 10.98 6.62 -22.32
CA TYR A 226 9.53 6.61 -22.11
C TYR A 226 9.14 7.51 -20.91
N PRO A 227 8.28 8.53 -21.13
CA PRO A 227 7.93 9.49 -20.09
C PRO A 227 7.06 8.82 -19.03
N LEU A 228 7.43 9.02 -17.76
CA LEU A 228 6.55 8.70 -16.65
C LEU A 228 5.70 9.95 -16.36
N PRO A 229 4.36 9.83 -16.32
CA PRO A 229 3.52 10.96 -15.97
C PRO A 229 3.84 11.43 -14.55
N THR A 230 3.85 12.74 -14.36
CA THR A 230 3.90 13.33 -13.01
C THR A 230 2.61 13.00 -12.26
N ILE A 231 2.65 13.10 -10.93
CA ILE A 231 1.45 12.85 -10.11
C ILE A 231 0.34 13.84 -10.49
N GLU A 232 0.71 15.09 -10.75
CA GLU A 232 -0.20 16.16 -11.16
C GLU A 232 -0.86 15.86 -12.52
N GLU A 233 -0.09 15.48 -13.54
CA GLU A 233 -0.62 15.09 -14.84
C GLU A 233 -1.55 13.89 -14.71
N ALA A 234 -1.13 12.90 -13.92
CA ALA A 234 -1.91 11.69 -13.72
C ALA A 234 -3.24 12.04 -13.00
N LEU A 235 -3.23 12.87 -11.97
CA LEU A 235 -4.46 13.30 -11.27
C LEU A 235 -5.34 14.20 -12.13
N ALA A 236 -4.76 15.03 -13.00
CA ALA A 236 -5.52 15.89 -13.89
C ALA A 236 -6.41 15.10 -14.85
N THR A 237 -5.99 13.89 -15.28
CA THR A 237 -6.83 13.03 -16.14
C THR A 237 -8.05 12.47 -15.41
N LEU A 238 -8.09 12.55 -14.07
CA LEU A 238 -9.24 12.12 -13.26
C LEU A 238 -10.31 13.20 -13.08
N ASN A 239 -10.06 14.43 -13.57
CA ASN A 239 -10.98 15.53 -13.34
C ASN A 239 -12.29 15.31 -14.11
N GLY A 240 -13.42 15.57 -13.44
CA GLY A 240 -14.76 15.40 -13.99
C GLY A 240 -15.32 13.98 -13.92
N GLY A 241 -14.56 13.00 -13.42
CA GLY A 241 -15.12 11.69 -13.09
C GLY A 241 -16.06 11.77 -11.88
N GLU A 242 -17.20 11.09 -11.97
CA GLU A 242 -18.16 10.98 -10.86
C GLU A 242 -17.94 9.69 -10.07
N PHE A 243 -17.52 8.63 -10.78
CA PHE A 243 -17.24 7.31 -10.20
C PHE A 243 -15.82 6.87 -10.52
N PHE A 244 -15.15 6.28 -9.54
CA PHE A 244 -13.78 5.79 -9.67
C PHE A 244 -13.68 4.33 -9.27
N SER A 245 -12.89 3.58 -10.02
CA SER A 245 -12.47 2.22 -9.69
C SER A 245 -10.97 2.10 -9.83
N GLN A 246 -10.37 1.19 -9.07
CA GLN A 246 -8.93 0.92 -9.12
C GLN A 246 -8.70 -0.57 -9.26
N VAL A 247 -7.80 -0.91 -10.19
CA VAL A 247 -7.30 -2.27 -10.40
C VAL A 247 -5.84 -2.31 -9.97
N ASP A 248 -5.55 -3.15 -8.98
CA ASP A 248 -4.20 -3.44 -8.49
C ASP A 248 -3.70 -4.75 -9.10
N LEU A 249 -2.52 -4.70 -9.73
CA LEU A 249 -1.93 -5.86 -10.40
C LEU A 249 -1.04 -6.64 -9.45
N ARG A 250 -1.46 -7.87 -9.11
CA ARG A 250 -0.64 -8.77 -8.29
C ARG A 250 0.71 -9.04 -8.95
N ASP A 251 1.79 -8.76 -8.22
CA ASP A 251 3.16 -9.06 -8.65
C ASP A 251 3.46 -8.51 -10.07
N ALA A 252 2.95 -7.31 -10.37
CA ALA A 252 2.82 -6.71 -11.70
C ALA A 252 4.05 -6.93 -12.62
N TYR A 253 5.25 -6.54 -12.18
CA TYR A 253 6.47 -6.67 -12.99
C TYR A 253 6.76 -8.11 -13.38
N LYS A 254 6.57 -9.07 -12.49
CA LYS A 254 6.87 -10.50 -12.74
C LYS A 254 5.97 -11.11 -13.81
N GLN A 255 4.90 -10.43 -14.18
CA GLN A 255 4.04 -10.87 -15.28
C GLN A 255 4.76 -10.73 -16.63
N LEU A 256 5.71 -9.80 -16.76
CA LEU A 256 6.41 -9.58 -18.03
C LEU A 256 7.63 -10.48 -18.15
N CYS A 257 7.74 -11.17 -19.28
CA CYS A 257 8.82 -12.09 -19.59
C CYS A 257 9.90 -11.40 -20.44
N PHE A 258 11.16 -11.80 -20.25
CA PHE A 258 12.27 -11.36 -21.07
C PHE A 258 12.50 -12.29 -22.27
N ASP A 259 13.17 -11.77 -23.29
CA ASP A 259 13.80 -12.60 -24.31
C ASP A 259 15.04 -13.31 -23.76
N GLU A 260 15.59 -14.23 -24.56
CA GLU A 260 16.73 -15.05 -24.15
C GLU A 260 17.99 -14.22 -23.91
N GLU A 261 18.21 -13.19 -24.72
CA GLU A 261 19.39 -12.32 -24.63
C GLU A 261 19.39 -11.51 -23.32
N THR A 262 18.28 -10.83 -23.04
CA THR A 262 18.09 -10.08 -21.80
C THR A 262 18.13 -11.00 -20.58
N SER A 263 17.55 -12.19 -20.69
CA SER A 263 17.57 -13.18 -19.61
C SER A 263 19.00 -13.61 -19.22
N LYS A 264 19.91 -13.74 -20.21
CA LYS A 264 21.34 -14.02 -19.98
C LYS A 264 22.06 -12.83 -19.33
N ILE A 265 21.79 -11.61 -19.79
CA ILE A 265 22.38 -10.38 -19.21
C ILE A 265 21.99 -10.21 -17.73
N LEU A 266 20.77 -10.60 -17.37
CA LEU A 266 20.24 -10.46 -16.02
C LEU A 266 20.54 -11.64 -15.09
N THR A 267 21.47 -12.52 -15.47
CA THR A 267 21.84 -13.69 -14.67
C THR A 267 22.21 -13.33 -13.23
N ILE A 268 21.59 -13.99 -12.26
CA ILE A 268 21.88 -13.84 -10.85
C ILE A 268 22.87 -14.89 -10.35
N SER A 269 23.76 -14.49 -9.44
CA SER A 269 24.67 -15.37 -8.72
C SER A 269 24.24 -15.55 -7.28
N THR A 270 24.00 -16.81 -6.93
CA THR A 270 23.50 -17.23 -5.63
C THR A 270 24.37 -18.36 -5.08
N PRO A 271 24.34 -18.66 -3.77
CA PRO A 271 25.04 -19.83 -3.23
C PRO A 271 24.54 -21.18 -3.80
N GLY A 272 23.35 -21.21 -4.41
CA GLY A 272 22.80 -22.38 -5.09
C GLY A 272 23.17 -22.48 -6.57
N GLY A 273 24.01 -21.58 -7.09
CA GLY A 273 24.42 -21.54 -8.50
C GLY A 273 24.02 -20.26 -9.23
N LEU A 274 24.22 -20.28 -10.55
CA LEU A 274 23.85 -19.21 -11.47
C LEU A 274 22.45 -19.47 -12.06
N PHE A 275 21.67 -18.41 -12.23
CA PHE A 275 20.33 -18.51 -12.79
C PHE A 275 20.04 -17.34 -13.73
N ASN A 276 19.65 -17.62 -14.97
CA ASN A 276 19.10 -16.62 -15.87
C ASN A 276 17.74 -16.15 -15.33
N VAL A 277 17.46 -14.86 -15.47
CA VAL A 277 16.22 -14.24 -14.99
C VAL A 277 15.25 -14.08 -16.16
N ASN A 278 14.15 -14.83 -16.14
CA ASN A 278 13.22 -14.88 -17.26
C ASN A 278 12.11 -13.82 -17.21
N ARG A 279 11.99 -13.07 -16.10
CA ARG A 279 10.88 -12.14 -15.84
C ARG A 279 11.39 -10.83 -15.27
N LEU A 280 10.68 -9.74 -15.52
CA LEU A 280 11.01 -8.43 -15.00
C LEU A 280 10.94 -8.43 -13.46
N LEU A 281 12.08 -8.17 -12.81
CA LEU A 281 12.23 -8.14 -11.36
C LEU A 281 12.45 -6.71 -10.84
N ASP A 282 12.13 -6.52 -9.56
CA ASP A 282 12.39 -5.27 -8.85
C ASP A 282 13.90 -4.94 -8.83
N GLY A 283 14.23 -3.66 -8.95
CA GLY A 283 15.60 -3.14 -8.82
C GLY A 283 16.31 -2.88 -10.16
N ILE A 284 15.78 -3.40 -11.27
CA ILE A 284 16.24 -3.04 -12.62
C ILE A 284 15.81 -1.60 -12.91
N ALA A 285 16.74 -0.72 -13.27
CA ALA A 285 16.48 0.72 -13.40
C ALA A 285 15.45 1.04 -14.49
N ALA A 286 15.42 0.26 -15.57
CA ALA A 286 14.46 0.43 -16.67
C ALA A 286 13.06 -0.13 -16.38
N ALA A 287 12.88 -0.95 -15.32
CA ALA A 287 11.63 -1.67 -15.08
C ALA A 287 10.38 -0.78 -15.00
N PRO A 288 10.37 0.36 -14.28
CA PRO A 288 9.17 1.20 -14.20
C PRO A 288 8.75 1.76 -15.57
N ARG A 289 9.71 2.17 -16.40
CA ARG A 289 9.44 2.74 -17.73
C ARG A 289 8.96 1.68 -18.70
N ILE A 290 9.59 0.50 -18.70
CA ILE A 290 9.16 -0.65 -19.49
C ILE A 290 7.71 -1.02 -19.14
N PHE A 291 7.41 -1.09 -17.84
CA PHE A 291 6.08 -1.44 -17.38
C PHE A 291 5.04 -0.37 -17.73
N GLN A 292 5.36 0.91 -17.55
CA GLN A 292 4.47 2.01 -17.93
C GLN A 292 4.15 1.98 -19.45
N LYS A 293 5.18 1.84 -20.29
CA LYS A 293 5.01 1.75 -21.76
C LYS A 293 4.14 0.57 -22.14
N PHE A 294 4.39 -0.59 -21.52
CA PHE A 294 3.63 -1.81 -21.74
C PHE A 294 2.15 -1.63 -21.40
N MET A 295 1.84 -1.11 -20.21
CA MET A 295 0.47 -0.87 -19.78
C MET A 295 -0.25 0.17 -20.65
N ALA A 296 0.43 1.27 -21.00
CA ALA A 296 -0.10 2.29 -21.89
C ALA A 296 -0.41 1.74 -23.29
N THR A 297 0.39 0.80 -23.78
CA THR A 297 0.16 0.14 -25.07
C THR A 297 -1.08 -0.76 -25.00
N ILE A 298 -1.21 -1.58 -23.96
CA ILE A 298 -2.31 -2.55 -23.82
C ILE A 298 -3.66 -1.89 -23.58
N LEU A 299 -3.67 -0.82 -22.78
CA LEU A 299 -4.90 -0.11 -22.41
C LEU A 299 -5.17 1.10 -23.32
N SER A 300 -4.41 1.23 -24.41
CA SER A 300 -4.58 2.31 -25.37
C SER A 300 -6.00 2.29 -25.97
N GLY A 301 -6.60 3.47 -26.10
CA GLY A 301 -7.93 3.65 -26.68
C GLY A 301 -9.10 3.40 -25.73
N ILE A 302 -8.86 3.03 -24.47
CA ILE A 302 -9.93 2.91 -23.48
C ILE A 302 -10.11 4.27 -22.76
N PRO A 303 -11.26 4.94 -22.91
CA PRO A 303 -11.51 6.23 -22.29
C PRO A 303 -11.60 6.10 -20.76
N GLY A 304 -11.22 7.16 -20.05
CA GLY A 304 -11.31 7.20 -18.59
C GLY A 304 -10.28 6.34 -17.85
N ILE A 305 -9.28 5.78 -18.54
CA ILE A 305 -8.18 5.06 -17.88
C ILE A 305 -7.02 6.01 -17.60
N GLN A 306 -6.56 5.95 -16.35
CA GLN A 306 -5.28 6.52 -15.92
C GLN A 306 -4.36 5.40 -15.45
N ILE A 307 -3.12 5.41 -15.95
CA ILE A 307 -2.13 4.39 -15.65
C ILE A 307 -0.96 5.05 -14.94
N TYR A 308 -0.64 4.56 -13.76
CA TYR A 308 0.58 4.92 -13.05
C TYR A 308 1.25 3.65 -12.53
N LEU A 309 2.25 3.18 -13.29
CA LEU A 309 2.95 1.92 -13.06
C LEU A 309 1.96 0.75 -12.93
N ASP A 310 1.92 0.10 -11.76
CA ASP A 310 1.06 -1.04 -11.41
C ASP A 310 -0.36 -0.65 -10.98
N ASN A 311 -0.64 0.65 -10.86
CA ASN A 311 -1.95 1.17 -10.49
C ASN A 311 -2.72 1.63 -11.73
N VAL A 312 -3.83 0.95 -12.01
CA VAL A 312 -4.77 1.35 -13.05
C VAL A 312 -6.01 1.93 -12.40
N LYS A 313 -6.29 3.20 -12.68
CA LYS A 313 -7.51 3.88 -12.25
C LYS A 313 -8.44 4.04 -13.43
N ILE A 314 -9.73 3.86 -13.16
CA ILE A 314 -10.80 3.93 -14.16
C ILE A 314 -11.80 4.96 -13.63
N GLN A 315 -12.18 5.91 -14.46
CA GLN A 315 -13.24 6.87 -14.19
C GLN A 315 -14.42 6.68 -15.13
N GLY A 316 -15.61 7.04 -14.63
CA GLY A 316 -16.86 7.10 -15.37
C GLY A 316 -17.77 8.20 -14.86
#